data_AF-A0A8I6TEU9-F1
#
_entry.id   AF-A0A8I6TEU9-F1
#
_cell.length_a   1.000
_cell.length_b   1.000
_cell.length_c   1.000
_cell.angle_alpha   90.00
_cell.angle_beta   90.00
_cell.angle_gamma   90.00
#
_symmetry.space_group_name_H-M   'P 1'
#
loop_
_entity.id
_entity.type
_entity.pdbx_description
1 polymer ?
#
loop_
_entity_poly.entity_id
_entity_poly.type
_entity_poly.pdbx_seq_one_letter_code
_entity_poly.pdbx_strand_id
1 'polypeptide(L)'
;MTTTHDFPHNSPAPTPSRANYGFALYLASSTAFIVFCFWALDFDKSVGTRLGLTYLPQVYWAVALPIFVLVTIAFTGLILYPSINLLSNRPFCETHVAQPTAQETLVPPLVSISMAKVSRRLYLENNED
;
A
#
# COMPACT_ATOMS: atom_id res chain seq x y z
N MET A 1 28.67 28.91 -7.82
CA MET A 1 28.60 27.89 -6.75
C MET A 1 27.14 27.77 -6.33
N THR A 2 26.35 26.94 -7.02
CA THR A 2 24.92 26.75 -6.72
C THR A 2 24.79 25.65 -5.68
N THR A 3 24.39 25.99 -4.46
CA THR A 3 24.14 25.05 -3.37
C THR A 3 22.94 24.18 -3.72
N THR A 4 23.18 22.94 -4.12
CA THR A 4 22.14 21.91 -4.23
C THR A 4 21.66 21.59 -2.82
N HIS A 5 20.51 22.16 -2.46
CA HIS A 5 19.84 21.87 -1.20
C HIS A 5 19.24 20.46 -1.30
N ASP A 6 20.03 19.44 -0.95
CA ASP A 6 19.59 18.04 -0.94
C ASP A 6 18.52 17.84 0.13
N PHE A 7 17.27 17.78 -0.31
CA PHE A 7 16.16 17.41 0.55
C PHE A 7 16.33 15.94 0.99
N PRO A 8 16.09 15.62 2.26
CA PRO A 8 16.10 14.23 2.73
C PRO A 8 15.18 13.39 1.84
N HIS A 9 15.71 12.31 1.25
CA HIS A 9 14.95 11.45 0.31
C HIS A 9 13.68 10.83 0.95
N ASN A 10 13.65 10.72 2.28
CA ASN A 10 12.53 10.23 3.08
C ASN A 10 11.55 11.35 3.51
N SER A 11 11.80 12.61 3.14
CA SER A 11 10.89 13.70 3.47
C SER A 11 9.55 13.51 2.75
N PRO A 12 8.40 13.62 3.43
CA PRO A 12 7.08 13.56 2.80
C PRO A 12 6.77 14.81 1.96
N ALA A 13 7.68 15.78 1.90
CA ALA A 13 7.51 17.01 1.13
C ALA A 13 7.23 16.73 -0.37
N PRO A 14 6.32 17.50 -1.00
CA PRO A 14 5.99 17.34 -2.40
C PRO A 14 7.20 17.73 -3.26
N THR A 15 7.96 16.73 -3.70
CA THR A 15 9.07 16.93 -4.64
C THR A 15 8.55 16.74 -6.07
N PRO A 16 8.99 17.58 -7.03
CA PRO A 16 8.57 17.47 -8.42
C PRO A 16 8.91 16.08 -9.01
N SER A 17 10.00 15.47 -8.54
CA SER A 17 10.38 14.11 -8.96
C SER A 17 9.36 13.04 -8.59
N ARG A 18 8.56 13.21 -7.52
CA ARG A 18 7.50 12.25 -7.15
C ARG A 18 6.24 12.41 -8.00
N ALA A 19 5.97 13.62 -8.51
CA ALA A 19 4.81 13.89 -9.37
C ALA A 19 4.93 13.22 -10.76
N ASN A 20 6.16 13.00 -11.23
CA ASN A 20 6.43 12.39 -12.53
C ASN A 20 5.84 10.98 -12.66
N TYR A 21 5.89 10.16 -11.61
CA TYR A 21 5.33 8.81 -11.64
C TYR A 21 3.82 8.80 -11.79
N GLY A 22 3.12 9.67 -11.04
CA GLY A 22 1.68 9.83 -11.14
C GLY A 22 1.26 10.36 -12.50
N PHE A 23 2.02 11.31 -13.06
CA PHE A 23 1.76 11.85 -14.40
C PHE A 23 1.99 10.81 -15.50
N ALA A 24 3.08 10.05 -15.45
CA ALA A 24 3.33 8.97 -16.40
C ALA A 24 2.25 7.88 -16.32
N LEU A 25 1.84 7.51 -15.11
CA LEU A 25 0.75 6.56 -14.88
C LEU A 25 -0.60 7.10 -15.35
N TYR A 26 -0.87 8.40 -15.17
CA TYR A 26 -2.07 9.04 -15.71
C TYR A 26 -2.11 8.99 -17.24
N LEU A 27 -1.01 9.33 -17.92
CA LEU A 27 -0.93 9.23 -19.38
C LEU A 27 -1.08 7.79 -19.87
N ALA A 28 -0.39 6.84 -19.22
CA ALA A 28 -0.46 5.43 -19.56
C ALA A 28 -1.86 4.85 -19.35
N SER A 29 -2.49 5.12 -18.20
CA SER A 29 -3.86 4.65 -17.92
C SER A 29 -4.89 5.31 -18.83
N SER A 30 -4.77 6.61 -19.11
CA SER A 30 -5.70 7.33 -20.00
C SER A 30 -5.62 6.81 -21.43
N THR A 31 -4.40 6.62 -21.95
CA THR A 31 -4.19 6.08 -23.31
C THR A 31 -4.66 4.64 -23.41
N ALA A 32 -4.34 3.78 -22.42
CA ALA A 32 -4.83 2.41 -22.36
C ALA A 32 -6.37 2.35 -22.29
N PHE A 33 -7.01 3.24 -21.51
CA PHE A 33 -8.46 3.32 -21.40
C PHE A 33 -9.10 3.72 -22.73
N ILE A 34 -8.54 4.70 -23.44
CA ILE A 34 -9.02 5.12 -24.75
C ILE A 34 -8.93 3.96 -25.76
N VAL A 35 -7.79 3.27 -25.83
CA VAL A 35 -7.60 2.09 -26.69
C VAL A 35 -8.58 0.98 -26.32
N PHE A 36 -8.80 0.75 -25.02
CA PHE A 36 -9.77 -0.21 -24.53
C PHE A 36 -11.20 0.15 -24.92
N CYS A 37 -11.61 1.41 -24.83
CA CYS A 37 -12.93 1.85 -25.28
C CYS A 37 -13.11 1.71 -26.80
N PHE A 38 -12.09 2.06 -27.59
CA PHE A 38 -12.12 1.85 -29.04
C PHE A 38 -12.29 0.37 -29.41
N TRP A 39 -11.65 -0.52 -28.63
CA TRP A 39 -11.79 -1.96 -28.79
C TRP A 39 -13.14 -2.50 -28.29
N ALA A 40 -13.62 -2.03 -27.13
CA ALA A 40 -14.80 -2.53 -26.44
C ALA A 40 -16.14 -2.04 -27.03
N LEU A 41 -16.17 -0.85 -27.64
CA LEU A 41 -17.38 -0.26 -28.20
C LEU A 41 -17.76 -0.84 -29.58
N ASP A 42 -17.15 -1.96 -30.00
CA ASP A 42 -17.40 -2.59 -31.29
C ASP A 42 -17.33 -1.53 -32.42
N PHE A 43 -16.19 -0.85 -32.57
CA PHE A 43 -15.87 -0.19 -33.84
C PHE A 43 -15.77 -1.30 -34.89
N ASP A 44 -16.95 -1.60 -35.43
CA ASP A 44 -17.41 -2.89 -35.92
C ASP A 44 -16.48 -3.52 -36.96
N LYS A 45 -16.58 -4.84 -37.06
CA LYS A 45 -15.89 -5.82 -37.94
C LYS A 45 -15.38 -5.28 -39.27
N SER A 46 -16.01 -4.27 -39.84
CA SER A 46 -15.55 -3.41 -40.94
C SER A 46 -14.12 -2.89 -40.80
N VAL A 47 -13.76 -2.23 -39.69
CA VAL A 47 -12.42 -1.62 -39.51
C VAL A 47 -11.39 -2.69 -39.17
N GLY A 48 -11.71 -3.62 -38.26
CA GLY A 48 -10.85 -4.75 -37.91
C GLY A 48 -10.52 -5.63 -39.11
N THR A 49 -11.51 -5.98 -39.95
CA THR A 49 -11.29 -6.76 -41.17
C THR A 49 -10.47 -5.99 -42.20
N ARG A 50 -10.66 -4.66 -42.33
CA ARG A 50 -9.83 -3.81 -43.20
C ARG A 50 -8.38 -3.67 -42.71
N LEU A 51 -8.15 -3.77 -41.41
CA LEU A 51 -6.82 -3.73 -40.78
C LEU A 51 -6.18 -5.13 -40.66
N GLY A 52 -6.87 -6.20 -41.04
CA GLY A 52 -6.39 -7.59 -40.93
C GLY A 52 -6.51 -8.22 -39.54
N LEU A 53 -7.23 -7.57 -38.60
CA LEU A 53 -7.44 -8.00 -37.22
C LEU A 53 -8.68 -8.90 -37.09
N THR A 54 -8.63 -10.09 -37.70
CA THR A 54 -9.74 -11.06 -37.76
C THR A 54 -9.91 -11.92 -36.49
N TYR A 55 -8.95 -11.91 -35.56
CA TYR A 55 -8.93 -12.76 -34.37
C TYR A 55 -8.92 -11.99 -33.04
N LEU A 56 -9.61 -10.84 -32.96
CA LEU A 56 -9.78 -10.16 -31.68
C LEU A 56 -10.55 -11.04 -30.68
N PRO A 57 -10.25 -10.95 -29.38
CA PRO A 57 -11.00 -11.67 -28.36
C PRO A 57 -12.47 -11.26 -28.39
N GLN A 58 -13.36 -12.22 -28.10
CA GLN A 58 -14.79 -12.00 -28.03
C GLN A 58 -15.13 -10.81 -27.12
N VAL A 59 -16.16 -10.04 -27.48
CA VAL A 59 -16.66 -8.85 -26.75
C VAL A 59 -16.93 -9.13 -25.25
N TYR A 60 -17.20 -10.39 -24.88
CA TYR A 60 -17.29 -10.84 -23.49
C TYR A 60 -16.08 -10.39 -22.63
N TRP A 61 -14.88 -10.38 -23.20
CA TRP A 61 -13.67 -9.97 -22.50
C TRP A 61 -13.66 -8.49 -22.11
N ALA A 62 -14.40 -7.63 -22.82
CA ALA A 62 -14.57 -6.22 -22.43
C ALA A 62 -15.32 -6.07 -21.11
N VAL A 63 -16.18 -7.03 -20.75
CA VAL A 63 -16.91 -7.04 -19.48
C VAL A 63 -16.15 -7.87 -18.43
N ALA A 64 -15.52 -8.97 -18.83
CA ALA A 64 -14.78 -9.83 -17.92
C ALA A 64 -13.58 -9.10 -17.29
N LEU A 65 -12.79 -8.37 -18.07
CA LEU A 65 -11.62 -7.65 -17.58
C LEU A 65 -11.91 -6.66 -16.42
N PRO A 66 -12.87 -5.72 -16.53
CA PRO A 66 -13.16 -4.80 -15.42
C PRO A 66 -13.69 -5.54 -14.19
N ILE A 67 -14.44 -6.63 -14.36
CA ILE A 67 -14.89 -7.47 -13.24
C ILE A 67 -13.70 -8.13 -12.56
N PHE A 68 -12.77 -8.72 -13.30
CA PHE A 68 -11.56 -9.33 -12.73
C PHE A 68 -10.69 -8.31 -11.99
N VAL A 69 -10.54 -7.09 -12.54
CA VAL A 69 -9.82 -6.00 -11.86
C VAL A 69 -10.50 -5.65 -10.53
N LEU A 70 -11.83 -5.48 -10.53
CA LEU A 70 -12.59 -5.16 -9.31
C LEU A 70 -12.48 -6.27 -8.27
N VAL A 71 -12.63 -7.53 -8.67
CA VAL A 71 -12.46 -8.70 -7.80
C VAL A 71 -11.05 -8.77 -7.24
N THR A 72 -10.02 -8.50 -8.06
CA THR A 72 -8.61 -8.54 -7.62
C THR A 72 -8.33 -7.43 -6.61
N ILE A 73 -8.84 -6.22 -6.82
CA ILE A 73 -8.69 -5.10 -5.88
C ILE A 73 -9.43 -5.42 -4.57
N ALA A 74 -10.66 -5.91 -4.63
CA ALA A 74 -11.44 -6.30 -3.46
C ALA A 74 -10.76 -7.43 -2.68
N PHE A 75 -10.29 -8.47 -3.37
CA PHE A 75 -9.55 -9.58 -2.77
C PHE A 75 -8.27 -9.09 -2.09
N THR A 76 -7.51 -8.22 -2.76
CA THR A 76 -6.27 -7.69 -2.21
C THR A 76 -6.51 -6.80 -1.00
N GLY A 77 -7.50 -5.91 -1.05
CA GLY A 77 -7.82 -4.97 0.03
C GLY A 77 -8.52 -5.60 1.24
N LEU A 78 -9.47 -6.51 0.99
CA LEU A 78 -10.31 -7.08 2.06
C LEU A 78 -9.76 -8.38 2.64
N ILE A 79 -8.96 -9.14 1.88
CA ILE A 79 -8.47 -10.45 2.32
C ILE A 79 -6.96 -10.39 2.50
N LEU A 80 -6.19 -10.09 1.44
CA LEU A 80 -4.72 -10.16 1.53
C LEU A 80 -4.14 -9.14 2.51
N TYR A 81 -4.55 -7.88 2.41
CA TYR A 81 -4.04 -6.81 3.28
C TYR A 81 -4.24 -7.10 4.78
N PRO A 82 -5.45 -7.41 5.28
CA PRO A 82 -5.62 -7.74 6.70
C PRO A 82 -4.94 -9.07 7.06
N SER A 83 -4.90 -10.06 6.17
CA SER A 83 -4.20 -11.32 6.45
C SER A 83 -2.71 -11.12 6.68
N ILE A 84 -2.06 -10.30 5.84
CA ILE A 84 -0.64 -9.94 5.98
C ILE A 84 -0.43 -9.07 7.21
N ASN A 85 -1.33 -8.11 7.47
CA ASN A 85 -1.26 -7.26 8.66
C ASN A 85 -1.35 -8.08 9.96
N LEU A 86 -2.26 -9.06 10.02
CA LEU A 86 -2.40 -9.98 11.15
C LEU A 86 -1.18 -10.90 11.29
N LEU A 87 -0.62 -11.40 10.18
CA LEU A 87 0.59 -12.23 10.22
C LEU A 87 1.83 -11.44 10.66
N SER A 88 1.89 -10.15 10.29
CA SER A 88 3.00 -9.26 10.65
C SER A 88 2.88 -8.72 12.08
N ASN A 89 1.67 -8.70 12.66
CA ASN A 89 1.48 -8.31 14.05
C ASN A 89 1.96 -9.45 14.96
N ARG A 90 3.21 -9.38 15.43
CA ARG A 90 3.73 -10.34 16.42
C ARG A 90 2.88 -10.29 17.70
N PRO A 91 2.69 -11.42 18.40
CA PRO A 91 2.05 -11.39 19.71
C PRO A 91 2.76 -10.37 20.59
N PHE A 92 2.03 -9.67 21.45
CA PHE A 92 2.52 -8.67 22.41
C PHE A 92 3.46 -9.26 23.48
N CYS A 93 4.18 -10.34 23.20
CA CYS A 93 5.19 -10.89 24.08
C CYS A 93 6.53 -10.22 23.73
N GLU A 94 6.93 -9.33 24.63
CA GLU A 94 8.29 -8.84 24.81
C GLU A 94 8.94 -8.14 23.60
N THR A 95 8.47 -6.92 23.33
CA THR A 95 9.38 -5.88 22.87
C THR A 95 10.51 -5.80 23.89
N HIS A 96 11.73 -6.11 23.47
CA HIS A 96 12.92 -5.99 24.28
C HIS A 96 12.94 -4.59 24.88
N VAL A 97 12.65 -4.51 26.18
CA VAL A 97 12.99 -3.34 26.97
C VAL A 97 14.50 -3.26 26.83
N ALA A 98 15.01 -2.23 26.15
CA ALA A 98 16.42 -1.89 26.29
C ALA A 98 16.64 -1.73 27.80
N GLN A 99 17.29 -2.71 28.42
CA GLN A 99 17.60 -2.66 29.85
C GLN A 99 18.35 -1.35 30.07
N PRO A 100 17.88 -0.47 30.97
CA PRO A 100 18.57 0.76 31.22
C PRO A 100 19.95 0.39 31.75
N THR A 101 21.00 0.78 31.01
CA THR A 101 22.35 0.80 31.57
C THR A 101 22.26 1.69 32.81
N ALA A 102 22.45 1.10 33.97
CA ALA A 102 22.29 1.77 35.26
C ALA A 102 23.28 2.94 35.35
N GLN A 103 22.83 4.13 34.96
CA GLN A 103 23.49 5.38 35.29
C GLN A 103 22.70 6.00 36.42
N GLU A 104 23.34 6.10 37.59
CA GLU A 104 22.81 6.76 38.79
C GLU A 104 22.53 8.23 38.50
N THR A 105 21.32 8.51 38.04
CA THR A 105 20.76 9.87 38.03
C THR A 105 19.64 9.92 39.06
N LEU A 106 19.51 11.04 39.77
CA LEU A 106 18.48 11.29 40.81
C LEU A 106 17.03 11.06 40.32
N VAL A 107 16.82 11.07 39.00
CA VAL A 107 15.53 10.79 38.36
C VAL A 107 15.76 9.73 37.28
N PRO A 108 15.00 8.62 37.26
CA PRO A 108 15.17 7.58 36.27
C PRO A 108 14.86 8.11 34.86
N PRO A 109 15.60 7.69 33.83
CA PRO A 109 15.33 8.09 32.45
C PRO A 109 13.93 7.65 32.03
N LEU A 110 13.24 8.49 31.25
CA LEU A 110 11.94 8.13 30.68
C LEU A 110 12.13 6.96 29.71
N VAL A 111 11.75 5.76 30.14
CA VAL A 111 11.71 4.56 29.31
C VAL A 111 10.26 4.32 28.88
N SER A 112 10.05 4.03 27.59
CA SER A 112 8.73 3.68 27.09
C SER A 112 8.36 2.26 27.52
N ILE A 113 7.54 2.15 28.57
CA ILE A 113 6.92 0.88 28.96
C ILE A 113 5.76 0.61 28.00
N SER A 114 5.67 -0.60 27.44
CA SER A 114 4.54 -0.95 26.57
C SER A 114 3.23 -0.96 27.37
N MET A 115 2.14 -0.44 26.78
CA MET A 115 0.84 -0.35 27.45
C MET A 115 0.31 -1.70 27.94
N ALA A 116 0.61 -2.78 27.22
CA ALA A 116 0.27 -4.15 27.63
C ALA A 116 0.89 -4.55 28.97
N LYS A 117 2.07 -4.02 29.31
CA LYS A 117 2.79 -4.35 30.55
C LYS A 117 2.17 -3.58 31.71
N VAL A 118 1.83 -2.30 31.48
CA VAL A 118 1.11 -1.46 32.45
C VAL A 118 -0.26 -2.07 32.77
N SER A 119 -1.05 -2.43 31.76
CA SER A 119 -2.37 -3.06 31.96
C SER A 119 -2.27 -4.38 32.72
N ARG A 120 -1.29 -5.25 32.39
CA ARG A 120 -1.06 -6.50 33.11
C ARG A 120 -0.69 -6.26 34.58
N ARG A 121 0.24 -5.35 34.87
CA ARG A 121 0.67 -5.02 36.23
C ARG A 121 -0.49 -4.49 37.07
N LEU A 122 -1.29 -3.57 36.52
CA LEU A 122 -2.40 -2.94 37.24
C LEU A 122 -3.57 -3.90 37.51
N TYR A 123 -3.93 -4.75 36.54
CA TYR A 123 -5.17 -5.52 36.63
C TYR A 123 -4.97 -6.99 36.96
N LEU A 124 -3.80 -7.58 36.72
CA LEU A 124 -3.59 -9.03 36.93
C LEU A 124 -2.68 -9.34 38.11
N GLU A 125 -1.67 -8.52 38.40
CA GLU A 125 -0.79 -8.76 39.57
C GLU A 125 -1.34 -8.19 40.88
N ASN A 126 -2.10 -7.09 40.84
CA ASN A 126 -2.63 -6.44 42.04
C ASN A 126 -3.86 -7.16 42.65
N ASN A 127 -4.17 -8.38 42.20
CA ASN A 127 -5.29 -9.20 42.66
C ASN A 127 -4.84 -10.52 43.33
N GLU A 128 -3.52 -10.72 43.53
CA GLU A 128 -2.96 -11.93 44.16
C GLU A 128 -2.57 -11.74 45.65
N ASP A 129 -2.97 -10.63 46.28
CA ASP A 129 -2.89 -10.37 47.73
C ASP A 129 -4.26 -10.54 48.41
#